data_AF-A0A9P8J6E6-F1
#
_entry.id   AF-A0A9P8J6E6-F1
#
_cell.length_a   1.000
_cell.length_b   1.000
_cell.length_c   1.000
_cell.angle_alpha   90.00
_cell.angle_beta   90.00
_cell.angle_gamma   90.00
#
_symmetry.space_group_name_H-M   'P 1'
#
loop_
_entity.id
_entity.type
_entity.pdbx_description
1 polymer ?
#
loop_
_entity_poly.entity_id
_entity_poly.type
_entity_poly.pdbx_seq_one_letter_code
_entity_poly.pdbx_strand_id
1 'polypeptide(L)'
;MHCTRTLLSIIAASSLVASSPFTQNKRDGASTSSWQLSTTTTTSSDAPCPTTPEAGTYCGFINPEDPCAPQPGGQGLKVVPDTVAAFKDYTPFQSMSLNNTYAPGYTNIFTNLNASANLHSYLGLYYLDTYSPSACAQKCNSAGNCTSFNIYIERDPSQNPTKNDSTAPTVWGYWCPNPPSITNYVCALWADAMYNASATNYGQYRGGDFEVVIVGSNGFVKNGVYNTTGYWSGAPAAVSTSGMPQPSASGIVAYTGGSGVLESGWMWMTSALVVVVTMIL
;
A
#
# COMPACT_ATOMS: atom_id res chain seq x y z
N MET A 1 -28.00 -22.39 88.07
CA MET A 1 -27.41 -21.20 88.70
C MET A 1 -25.97 -21.04 88.21
N HIS A 2 -25.30 -19.92 88.52
CA HIS A 2 -23.91 -19.56 88.18
C HIS A 2 -22.84 -20.59 88.66
N CYS A 3 -21.56 -20.62 88.22
CA CYS A 3 -20.75 -19.65 87.43
C CYS A 3 -19.47 -20.25 86.78
N THR A 4 -18.83 -19.47 85.88
CA THR A 4 -17.36 -19.35 85.52
C THR A 4 -16.45 -20.61 85.32
N ARG A 5 -15.72 -20.73 84.18
CA ARG A 5 -14.33 -20.24 83.87
C ARG A 5 -13.21 -20.79 84.78
N THR A 6 -11.97 -21.08 84.36
CA THR A 6 -11.26 -21.22 83.04
C THR A 6 -9.90 -21.89 83.34
N LEU A 7 -9.25 -22.57 82.38
CA LEU A 7 -7.95 -23.25 82.58
C LEU A 7 -6.89 -22.89 81.51
N LEU A 8 -5.68 -22.55 81.98
CA LEU A 8 -4.32 -23.06 81.64
C LEU A 8 -3.80 -23.04 80.18
N SER A 9 -2.49 -23.02 79.87
CA SER A 9 -1.20 -23.10 80.63
C SER A 9 -0.14 -22.15 79.98
N ILE A 10 0.79 -21.48 80.68
CA ILE A 10 2.18 -21.89 81.07
C ILE A 10 2.92 -22.77 80.02
N ILE A 11 4.24 -22.64 79.71
CA ILE A 11 5.42 -22.04 80.41
C ILE A 11 6.34 -21.26 79.42
N ALA A 12 7.33 -20.50 79.94
CA ALA A 12 8.47 -19.86 79.24
C ALA A 12 9.59 -20.89 78.86
N ALA A 13 10.76 -20.60 78.25
CA ALA A 13 11.50 -19.35 77.91
C ALA A 13 12.30 -19.60 76.58
N SER A 14 13.29 -18.83 76.06
CA SER A 14 14.21 -17.76 76.54
C SER A 14 14.56 -16.76 75.39
N SER A 15 15.69 -16.04 75.44
CA SER A 15 16.06 -14.95 74.52
C SER A 15 17.33 -15.18 73.67
N LEU A 16 17.30 -14.73 72.39
CA LEU A 16 18.48 -14.44 71.56
C LEU A 16 18.23 -13.22 70.64
N VAL A 17 19.28 -12.39 70.54
CA VAL A 17 19.74 -11.47 69.45
C VAL A 17 18.72 -10.94 68.41
N ALA A 18 18.73 -9.62 68.20
CA ALA A 18 18.02 -8.91 67.13
C ALA A 18 18.51 -9.31 65.72
N SER A 19 17.66 -9.36 64.69
CA SER A 19 17.09 -8.16 64.05
C SER A 19 15.76 -8.43 63.35
N SER A 20 14.98 -7.36 63.09
CA SER A 20 13.54 -7.43 62.81
C SER A 20 13.15 -8.22 61.54
N PRO A 21 12.00 -8.93 61.56
CA PRO A 21 11.61 -9.83 60.50
C PRO A 21 10.84 -9.19 59.35
N PHE A 22 10.88 -9.89 58.22
CA PHE A 22 9.96 -9.81 57.10
C PHE A 22 8.51 -10.06 57.54
N THR A 23 7.55 -9.23 57.11
CA THR A 23 6.11 -9.55 57.21
C THR A 23 5.41 -9.33 55.87
N GLN A 24 4.87 -10.42 55.31
CA GLN A 24 3.97 -10.36 54.16
C GLN A 24 2.55 -10.00 54.62
N ASN A 25 1.79 -9.27 53.80
CA ASN A 25 0.43 -9.71 53.43
C ASN A 25 -0.16 -8.95 52.22
N LYS A 26 0.16 -9.48 51.03
CA LYS A 26 -0.79 -9.79 49.94
C LYS A 26 -2.18 -9.13 49.99
N ARG A 27 -2.42 -8.20 49.05
CA ARG A 27 -3.65 -8.21 48.22
C ARG A 27 -3.52 -7.34 46.96
N ASP A 28 -3.84 -7.97 45.83
CA ASP A 28 -4.57 -7.49 44.66
C ASP A 28 -4.32 -6.04 44.18
N GLY A 29 -3.51 -5.91 43.13
CA GLY A 29 -3.31 -4.70 42.32
C GLY A 29 -2.63 -5.06 41.00
N ALA A 30 -3.05 -4.47 39.89
CA ALA A 30 -2.61 -4.89 38.55
C ALA A 30 -1.13 -4.58 38.28
N SER A 31 -0.40 -5.56 37.73
CA SER A 31 0.99 -5.38 37.29
C SER A 31 1.07 -4.38 36.13
N THR A 32 1.58 -3.18 36.39
CA THR A 32 1.87 -2.17 35.38
C THR A 32 3.04 -2.61 34.50
N SER A 33 2.74 -3.30 33.41
CA SER A 33 3.71 -3.62 32.35
C SER A 33 4.13 -2.33 31.65
N SER A 34 5.27 -1.77 32.06
CA SER A 34 5.86 -0.56 31.47
C SER A 34 6.45 -0.85 30.09
N TRP A 35 5.57 -0.94 29.09
CA TRP A 35 5.98 -0.93 27.68
C TRP A 35 6.68 0.38 27.37
N GLN A 36 8.00 0.34 27.16
CA GLN A 36 8.76 1.48 26.68
C GLN A 36 8.35 1.76 25.23
N LEU A 37 7.43 2.71 25.04
CA LEU A 37 7.12 3.24 23.72
C LEU A 37 8.39 3.86 23.12
N SER A 38 8.69 3.52 21.87
CA SER A 38 9.79 4.17 21.15
C SER A 38 9.44 5.65 20.95
N THR A 39 10.26 6.56 21.45
CA THR A 39 9.99 8.01 21.40
C THR A 39 10.28 8.60 20.03
N THR A 40 9.42 8.27 19.06
CA THR A 40 9.30 9.02 17.81
C THR A 40 8.86 10.44 18.14
N THR A 41 9.73 11.42 18.00
CA THR A 41 9.44 12.83 18.32
C THR A 41 8.59 13.48 17.22
N THR A 42 7.28 13.23 17.22
CA THR A 42 6.32 14.10 16.54
C THR A 42 6.26 15.43 17.27
N THR A 43 6.42 16.53 16.53
CA THR A 43 6.19 17.88 17.06
C THR A 43 4.71 18.07 17.33
N SER A 44 4.31 17.99 18.61
CA SER A 44 2.99 18.42 19.04
C SER A 44 2.83 19.91 18.76
N SER A 45 1.69 20.31 18.21
CA SER A 45 1.28 21.72 18.21
C SER A 45 0.73 22.07 19.59
N ASP A 46 1.17 23.20 20.16
CA ASP A 46 0.68 23.70 21.45
C ASP A 46 -0.78 24.23 21.40
N ALA A 47 -1.49 23.98 20.30
CA ALA A 47 -2.89 24.34 20.14
C ALA A 47 -3.80 23.35 20.89
N PRO A 48 -4.75 23.82 21.72
CA PRO A 48 -5.68 22.92 22.39
C PRO A 48 -6.53 22.16 21.37
N CYS A 49 -6.57 20.84 21.52
CA CYS A 49 -7.37 19.94 20.70
C CYS A 49 -8.85 20.39 20.62
N PRO A 50 -9.45 20.49 19.41
CA PRO A 50 -10.87 20.82 19.26
C PRO A 50 -11.81 19.78 19.88
N THR A 51 -11.36 18.52 19.95
CA THR A 51 -12.03 17.38 20.59
C THR A 51 -11.01 16.47 21.27
N THR A 52 -11.43 15.72 22.28
CA THR A 52 -10.60 14.68 22.91
C THR A 52 -10.11 13.67 21.86
N PRO A 53 -8.79 13.43 21.72
CA PRO A 53 -8.27 12.39 20.83
C PRO A 53 -8.71 10.97 21.24
N GLU A 54 -8.70 10.05 20.28
CA GLU A 54 -8.79 8.61 20.57
C GLU A 54 -7.62 8.17 21.47
N ALA A 55 -7.84 7.20 22.36
CA ALA A 55 -6.86 6.78 23.35
C ALA A 55 -5.57 6.23 22.71
N GLY A 56 -4.47 6.99 22.83
CA GLY A 56 -3.17 6.66 22.22
C GLY A 56 -2.83 7.52 20.98
N THR A 57 -3.73 8.40 20.54
CA THR A 57 -3.52 9.34 19.43
C THR A 57 -3.14 10.75 19.94
N TYR A 58 -2.65 11.62 19.05
CA TYR A 58 -2.23 13.00 19.37
C TYR A 58 -3.06 14.03 18.59
N CYS A 59 -3.06 15.29 19.05
CA CYS A 59 -3.80 16.37 18.37
C CYS A 59 -3.36 16.55 16.92
N GLY A 60 -4.27 16.33 15.97
CA GLY A 60 -4.01 16.37 14.53
C GLY A 60 -3.79 15.02 13.86
N PHE A 61 -3.75 13.91 14.62
CA PHE A 61 -3.92 12.58 14.05
C PHE A 61 -5.34 12.41 13.51
N ILE A 62 -5.47 11.79 12.32
CA ILE A 62 -6.74 11.35 11.75
C ILE A 62 -6.69 9.83 11.71
N ASN A 63 -7.63 9.16 12.38
CA ASN A 63 -7.84 7.73 12.19
C ASN A 63 -8.61 7.55 10.86
N PRO A 64 -8.05 6.90 9.82
CA PRO A 64 -8.75 6.72 8.55
C PRO A 64 -9.91 5.72 8.64
N GLU A 65 -10.05 4.98 9.74
CA GLU A 65 -11.19 4.10 10.00
C GLU A 65 -12.30 4.78 10.84
N ASP A 66 -12.10 6.03 11.29
CA ASP A 66 -13.19 6.82 11.87
C ASP A 66 -14.32 7.04 10.84
N PRO A 67 -15.60 7.11 11.27
CA PRO A 67 -16.71 7.46 10.40
C PRO A 67 -16.46 8.76 9.65
N CYS A 68 -16.64 8.70 8.31
CA CYS A 68 -16.44 9.80 7.37
C CYS A 68 -15.06 10.49 7.39
N ALA A 69 -14.05 9.90 8.02
CA ALA A 69 -12.72 10.50 8.11
C ALA A 69 -12.01 10.57 6.74
N PRO A 70 -11.30 11.69 6.41
CA PRO A 70 -10.54 11.83 5.18
C PRO A 70 -9.59 10.64 4.95
N GLN A 71 -9.65 10.05 3.76
CA GLN A 71 -8.74 8.96 3.38
C GLN A 71 -7.38 9.51 2.88
N PRO A 72 -6.28 8.76 3.05
CA PRO A 72 -4.97 9.15 2.56
C PRO A 72 -4.87 9.12 1.02
N GLY A 73 -3.92 9.91 0.49
CA GLY A 73 -3.58 9.93 -0.92
C GLY A 73 -4.31 11.04 -1.72
N GLY A 74 -4.78 10.70 -2.92
CA GLY A 74 -5.56 11.56 -3.82
C GLY A 74 -4.76 12.49 -4.73
N GLN A 75 -3.46 12.25 -4.93
CA GLN A 75 -2.60 13.01 -5.83
C GLN A 75 -2.84 12.72 -7.32
N GLY A 76 -3.55 11.64 -7.67
CA GLY A 76 -3.78 11.23 -9.06
C GLY A 76 -4.80 12.10 -9.81
N LEU A 77 -4.85 11.94 -11.14
CA LEU A 77 -5.79 12.69 -11.98
C LEU A 77 -7.25 12.47 -11.57
N LYS A 78 -7.99 13.55 -11.31
CA LYS A 78 -9.42 13.49 -11.04
C LYS A 78 -10.20 13.17 -12.32
N VAL A 79 -10.96 12.08 -12.30
CA VAL A 79 -11.87 11.71 -13.39
C VAL A 79 -13.17 12.51 -13.30
N VAL A 80 -13.69 12.94 -14.46
CA VAL A 80 -14.99 13.62 -14.59
C VAL A 80 -15.74 13.02 -15.79
N PRO A 81 -16.99 12.55 -15.63
CA PRO A 81 -17.77 12.50 -14.39
C PRO A 81 -17.21 11.47 -13.39
N ASP A 82 -17.39 11.72 -12.10
CA ASP A 82 -16.97 10.79 -11.04
C ASP A 82 -17.92 9.58 -11.01
N THR A 83 -17.57 8.56 -11.78
CA THR A 83 -18.31 7.30 -11.90
C THR A 83 -17.35 6.15 -12.13
N VAL A 84 -17.76 4.94 -11.71
CA VAL A 84 -17.03 3.69 -11.93
C VAL A 84 -16.71 3.46 -13.42
N ALA A 85 -17.67 3.70 -14.31
CA ALA A 85 -17.48 3.51 -15.75
C ALA A 85 -16.46 4.51 -16.32
N ALA A 86 -16.64 5.81 -16.06
CA ALA A 86 -15.70 6.82 -16.54
C ALA A 86 -14.27 6.62 -16.01
N PHE A 87 -14.13 6.08 -14.79
CA PHE A 87 -12.82 5.72 -14.22
C PHE A 87 -12.21 4.50 -14.92
N LYS A 88 -13.02 3.44 -15.14
CA LYS A 88 -12.61 2.22 -15.84
C LYS A 88 -12.19 2.49 -17.29
N ASP A 89 -12.85 3.44 -17.97
CA ASP A 89 -12.59 3.80 -19.37
C ASP A 89 -11.59 4.97 -19.55
N TYR A 90 -11.02 5.51 -18.48
CA TYR A 90 -10.20 6.73 -18.53
C TYR A 90 -8.86 6.52 -19.26
N THR A 91 -8.82 6.85 -20.55
CA THR A 91 -7.69 6.59 -21.46
C THR A 91 -6.31 7.08 -20.95
N PRO A 92 -6.17 8.19 -20.21
CA PRO A 92 -4.89 8.58 -19.61
C PRO A 92 -4.31 7.55 -18.64
N PHE A 93 -5.12 6.83 -17.87
CA PHE A 93 -4.65 5.76 -16.97
C PHE A 93 -4.07 4.57 -17.74
N GLN A 94 -4.76 4.16 -18.80
CA GLN A 94 -4.33 3.10 -19.70
C GLN A 94 -3.06 3.52 -20.48
N SER A 95 -2.93 4.82 -20.76
CA SER A 95 -1.71 5.39 -21.35
C SER A 95 -0.55 5.44 -20.36
N MET A 96 -0.78 5.67 -19.08
CA MET A 96 0.26 5.63 -18.04
C MET A 96 0.83 4.22 -17.92
N SER A 97 -0.03 3.21 -17.76
CA SER A 97 0.38 1.81 -17.60
C SER A 97 1.13 1.27 -18.83
N LEU A 98 0.59 1.46 -20.04
CA LEU A 98 1.21 0.99 -21.29
C LEU A 98 2.57 1.62 -21.58
N ASN A 99 2.80 2.88 -21.17
CA ASN A 99 4.07 3.58 -21.37
C ASN A 99 5.09 3.35 -20.23
N ASN A 100 4.67 2.80 -19.09
CA ASN A 100 5.52 2.59 -17.90
C ASN A 100 5.66 1.09 -17.60
N THR A 101 6.28 0.37 -18.53
CA THR A 101 6.51 -1.08 -18.48
C THR A 101 7.93 -1.48 -18.07
N TYR A 102 8.78 -0.50 -17.70
CA TYR A 102 10.18 -0.71 -17.32
C TYR A 102 10.47 -0.32 -15.85
N ALA A 103 11.22 -1.16 -15.16
CA ALA A 103 11.79 -0.88 -13.84
C ALA A 103 13.21 -1.52 -13.73
N PRO A 104 14.25 -0.77 -13.34
CA PRO A 104 15.62 -1.31 -13.26
C PRO A 104 15.74 -2.51 -12.31
N GLY A 105 16.20 -3.64 -12.85
CA GLY A 105 16.39 -4.89 -12.10
C GLY A 105 15.14 -5.76 -11.94
N TYR A 106 14.05 -5.46 -12.65
CA TYR A 106 12.80 -6.23 -12.62
C TYR A 106 12.33 -6.60 -14.03
N THR A 107 11.67 -7.75 -14.14
CA THR A 107 10.93 -8.19 -15.34
C THR A 107 9.46 -7.77 -15.19
N ASN A 108 8.87 -7.18 -16.22
CA ASN A 108 7.41 -6.96 -16.29
C ASN A 108 6.71 -8.27 -16.68
N ILE A 109 5.61 -8.58 -15.99
CA ILE A 109 4.92 -9.88 -16.02
C ILE A 109 3.51 -9.76 -16.58
N PHE A 110 2.87 -8.63 -16.29
CA PHE A 110 1.63 -8.21 -16.92
C PHE A 110 1.61 -6.67 -16.97
N THR A 111 0.84 -6.13 -17.90
CA THR A 111 0.70 -4.70 -18.12
C THR A 111 -0.76 -4.37 -18.38
N ASN A 112 -1.21 -3.22 -17.86
CA ASN A 112 -2.52 -2.63 -18.10
C ASN A 112 -3.72 -3.55 -17.80
N LEU A 113 -3.69 -4.25 -16.67
CA LEU A 113 -4.84 -5.05 -16.20
C LEU A 113 -5.81 -4.24 -15.33
N ASN A 114 -7.07 -4.67 -15.29
CA ASN A 114 -8.14 -4.08 -14.47
C ASN A 114 -8.30 -4.79 -13.11
N ALA A 115 -7.18 -5.24 -12.53
CA ALA A 115 -7.10 -5.89 -11.23
C ALA A 115 -5.70 -5.72 -10.63
N SER A 116 -5.58 -5.53 -9.32
CA SER A 116 -4.29 -5.62 -8.62
C SER A 116 -3.94 -7.08 -8.30
N ALA A 117 -2.66 -7.27 -7.99
CA ALA A 117 -2.15 -8.53 -7.50
C ALA A 117 -2.85 -8.96 -6.19
N ASN A 118 -3.15 -10.24 -6.08
CA ASN A 118 -3.47 -10.88 -4.81
C ASN A 118 -2.58 -12.12 -4.65
N LEU A 119 -1.70 -12.05 -3.66
CA LEU A 119 -0.71 -13.08 -3.32
C LEU A 119 -0.77 -13.34 -1.80
N HIS A 120 0.01 -14.27 -1.28
CA HIS A 120 -0.04 -14.66 0.13
C HIS A 120 0.79 -13.72 1.01
N SER A 121 2.02 -13.44 0.59
CA SER A 121 3.06 -12.79 1.40
C SER A 121 3.10 -11.29 1.16
N TYR A 122 2.02 -10.58 1.53
CA TYR A 122 1.90 -9.12 1.42
C TYR A 122 2.88 -8.40 2.36
N LEU A 123 3.51 -7.32 1.88
CA LEU A 123 4.48 -6.52 2.63
C LEU A 123 4.04 -5.06 2.87
N GLY A 124 2.83 -4.69 2.45
CA GLY A 124 2.30 -3.33 2.55
C GLY A 124 2.25 -2.59 1.22
N LEU A 125 1.63 -1.40 1.25
CA LEU A 125 1.49 -0.51 0.10
C LEU A 125 2.09 0.88 0.36
N TYR A 126 2.33 1.60 -0.71
CA TYR A 126 2.69 3.02 -0.71
C TYR A 126 1.85 3.73 -1.77
N TYR A 127 1.26 4.87 -1.39
CA TYR A 127 0.78 5.83 -2.38
C TYR A 127 1.97 6.59 -2.97
N LEU A 128 1.94 6.85 -4.28
CA LEU A 128 2.96 7.59 -5.02
C LEU A 128 2.35 8.86 -5.63
N ASP A 129 3.13 9.93 -5.73
CA ASP A 129 2.68 11.18 -6.40
C ASP A 129 2.49 11.01 -7.92
N THR A 130 3.11 9.98 -8.51
CA THR A 130 3.04 9.67 -9.94
C THR A 130 3.06 8.15 -10.17
N TYR A 131 2.50 7.72 -11.30
CA TYR A 131 2.61 6.34 -11.76
C TYR A 131 4.06 6.03 -12.20
N SER A 132 4.90 5.58 -11.27
CA SER A 132 6.32 5.33 -11.49
C SER A 132 6.73 3.93 -10.99
N PRO A 133 6.87 2.93 -11.88
CA PRO A 133 7.40 1.62 -11.54
C PRO A 133 8.82 1.68 -10.95
N SER A 134 9.62 2.66 -11.36
CA SER A 134 10.97 2.85 -10.81
C SER A 134 10.95 3.35 -9.36
N ALA A 135 9.99 4.21 -8.98
CA ALA A 135 9.79 4.59 -7.58
C ALA A 135 9.27 3.40 -6.75
N CYS A 136 8.37 2.59 -7.30
CA CYS A 136 7.89 1.39 -6.63
C CYS A 136 8.99 0.31 -6.46
N ALA A 137 9.85 0.15 -7.46
CA ALA A 137 11.05 -0.69 -7.38
C ALA A 137 12.01 -0.23 -6.27
N GLN A 138 12.16 1.08 -6.03
CA GLN A 138 12.95 1.59 -4.90
C GLN A 138 12.35 1.21 -3.54
N LYS A 139 11.01 1.22 -3.39
CA LYS A 139 10.34 0.71 -2.19
C LYS A 139 10.61 -0.80 -2.00
N CYS A 140 10.46 -1.61 -3.06
CA CYS A 140 10.74 -3.04 -3.02
C CYS A 140 12.23 -3.39 -2.83
N ASN A 141 13.17 -2.55 -3.28
CA ASN A 141 14.60 -2.73 -3.01
C ASN A 141 14.97 -2.33 -1.58
N SER A 142 14.18 -1.49 -0.92
CA SER A 142 14.36 -1.11 0.49
C SER A 142 13.80 -2.17 1.47
N ALA A 143 12.83 -2.97 1.03
CA ALA A 143 12.28 -4.09 1.80
C ALA A 143 13.07 -5.38 1.52
N GLY A 144 13.88 -5.83 2.48
CA GLY A 144 14.86 -6.91 2.27
C GLY A 144 14.29 -8.27 1.82
N ASN A 145 13.02 -8.56 2.10
CA ASN A 145 12.32 -9.76 1.65
C ASN A 145 11.36 -9.52 0.45
N CYS A 146 11.29 -8.31 -0.11
CA CYS A 146 10.43 -8.03 -1.25
C CYS A 146 11.03 -8.62 -2.54
N THR A 147 10.26 -9.47 -3.21
CA THR A 147 10.64 -10.14 -4.46
C THR A 147 9.83 -9.61 -5.64
N SER A 148 8.64 -9.06 -5.40
CA SER A 148 7.79 -8.46 -6.43
C SER A 148 7.03 -7.23 -5.96
N PHE A 149 6.59 -6.42 -6.92
CA PHE A 149 5.67 -5.32 -6.68
C PHE A 149 4.65 -5.20 -7.82
N ASN A 150 3.47 -4.71 -7.47
CA ASN A 150 2.44 -4.35 -8.43
C ASN A 150 2.15 -2.85 -8.27
N ILE A 151 2.20 -2.12 -9.39
CA ILE A 151 1.82 -0.71 -9.45
C ILE A 151 0.53 -0.58 -10.25
N TYR A 152 -0.47 0.10 -9.68
CA TYR A 152 -1.81 0.20 -10.26
C TYR A 152 -2.48 1.54 -9.89
N ILE A 153 -3.65 1.78 -10.50
CA ILE A 153 -4.42 3.02 -10.35
C ILE A 153 -5.75 2.65 -9.70
N GLU A 154 -6.00 3.17 -8.50
CA GLU A 154 -7.14 2.82 -7.66
C GLU A 154 -8.10 4.00 -7.49
N ARG A 155 -9.41 3.74 -7.61
CA ARG A 155 -10.48 4.68 -7.27
C ARG A 155 -10.83 4.51 -5.81
N ASP A 156 -10.22 5.30 -4.95
CA ASP A 156 -10.51 5.29 -3.50
C ASP A 156 -11.58 6.32 -3.14
N PRO A 157 -12.31 6.13 -2.02
CA PRO A 157 -13.24 7.13 -1.52
C PRO A 157 -12.47 8.27 -0.83
N SER A 158 -12.92 9.52 -0.95
CA SER A 158 -12.25 10.66 -0.27
C SER A 158 -12.42 10.65 1.25
N GLN A 159 -13.39 9.88 1.76
CA GLN A 159 -13.76 9.73 3.16
C GLN A 159 -14.08 8.26 3.46
N ASN A 160 -13.88 7.78 4.68
CA ASN A 160 -14.28 6.42 5.05
C ASN A 160 -15.81 6.24 4.90
N PRO A 161 -16.33 5.38 4.01
CA PRO A 161 -17.76 5.36 3.73
C PRO A 161 -18.60 4.81 4.90
N THR A 162 -19.61 5.55 5.35
CA THR A 162 -20.42 5.22 6.56
C THR A 162 -21.91 5.52 6.39
N LYS A 163 -22.78 4.73 7.05
CA LYS A 163 -24.25 4.76 6.96
C LYS A 163 -24.95 4.96 8.32
N ASN A 164 -24.37 5.75 9.22
CA ASN A 164 -24.76 5.88 10.63
C ASN A 164 -24.71 4.54 11.41
N ASP A 165 -23.85 3.62 10.98
CA ASP A 165 -23.68 2.25 11.49
C ASP A 165 -22.54 2.11 12.52
N SER A 166 -21.86 3.21 12.86
CA SER A 166 -20.83 3.29 13.90
C SER A 166 -21.21 4.24 15.03
N THR A 167 -20.77 3.91 16.24
CA THR A 167 -20.92 4.72 17.47
C THR A 167 -19.59 5.33 17.95
N ALA A 168 -18.51 5.17 17.19
CA ALA A 168 -17.20 5.77 17.49
C ALA A 168 -17.29 7.32 17.51
N PRO A 169 -16.68 8.03 18.46
CA PRO A 169 -16.67 9.49 18.47
C PRO A 169 -15.86 10.05 17.29
N THR A 170 -16.50 10.79 16.38
CA THR A 170 -15.86 11.41 15.21
C THR A 170 -16.26 12.88 15.06
N VAL A 171 -15.40 13.69 14.45
CA VAL A 171 -15.69 15.08 14.05
C VAL A 171 -16.17 15.20 12.59
N TRP A 172 -16.05 14.13 11.80
CA TRP A 172 -16.28 14.14 10.35
C TRP A 172 -17.73 13.82 9.96
N GLY A 173 -18.56 13.44 10.91
CA GLY A 173 -19.94 13.01 10.72
C GLY A 173 -20.09 11.50 10.52
N TYR A 174 -21.34 11.03 10.46
CA TYR A 174 -21.67 9.60 10.45
C TYR A 174 -22.33 9.12 9.13
N TRP A 175 -22.63 10.04 8.21
CA TRP A 175 -23.34 9.76 6.97
C TRP A 175 -22.56 10.23 5.74
N CYS A 176 -21.93 9.26 5.06
CA CYS A 176 -21.16 9.44 3.84
C CYS A 176 -21.11 8.11 3.06
N PRO A 177 -22.26 7.56 2.63
CA PRO A 177 -22.32 6.21 2.05
C PRO A 177 -21.52 6.04 0.75
N ASN A 178 -21.47 7.09 -0.07
CA ASN A 178 -20.76 7.14 -1.34
C ASN A 178 -20.15 8.55 -1.51
N PRO A 179 -19.00 8.82 -0.87
CA PRO A 179 -18.32 10.12 -0.97
C PRO A 179 -17.68 10.29 -2.36
N PRO A 180 -17.26 11.52 -2.74
CA PRO A 180 -16.48 11.73 -3.96
C PRO A 180 -15.24 10.83 -4.01
N SER A 181 -14.81 10.42 -5.21
CA SER A 181 -13.59 9.64 -5.34
C SER A 181 -12.31 10.49 -5.36
N ILE A 182 -11.24 9.85 -4.95
CA ILE A 182 -9.85 10.24 -5.14
C ILE A 182 -9.16 9.18 -6.02
N THR A 183 -8.12 9.59 -6.73
CA THR A 183 -7.32 8.71 -7.58
C THR A 183 -5.98 8.46 -6.91
N ASN A 184 -5.65 7.19 -6.69
CA ASN A 184 -4.42 6.76 -6.03
C ASN A 184 -3.50 5.96 -6.96
N TYR A 185 -2.22 6.33 -7.00
CA TYR A 185 -1.16 5.53 -7.63
C TYR A 185 -0.57 4.60 -6.58
N VAL A 186 -1.02 3.35 -6.56
CA VAL A 186 -0.71 2.41 -5.49
C VAL A 186 0.46 1.52 -5.89
N CYS A 187 1.43 1.40 -4.98
CA CYS A 187 2.58 0.53 -5.08
C CYS A 187 2.47 -0.55 -3.98
N ALA A 188 1.96 -1.74 -4.33
CA ALA A 188 1.83 -2.87 -3.42
C ALA A 188 3.06 -3.79 -3.50
N LEU A 189 3.65 -4.13 -2.35
CA LEU A 189 4.85 -4.95 -2.23
C LEU A 189 4.54 -6.38 -1.76
N TRP A 190 5.29 -7.36 -2.27
CA TRP A 190 5.11 -8.78 -1.95
C TRP A 190 6.44 -9.53 -1.82
N ALA A 191 6.49 -10.52 -0.93
CA ALA A 191 7.59 -11.48 -0.85
C ALA A 191 7.41 -12.69 -1.78
N ASP A 192 6.22 -12.86 -2.37
CA ASP A 192 5.96 -13.91 -3.37
C ASP A 192 6.39 -13.48 -4.78
N ALA A 193 6.84 -14.44 -5.59
CA ALA A 193 7.04 -14.25 -7.02
C ALA A 193 5.69 -14.20 -7.75
N MET A 194 5.33 -13.02 -8.26
CA MET A 194 4.09 -12.79 -9.00
C MET A 194 4.10 -13.47 -10.38
N TYR A 195 2.92 -13.74 -10.93
CA TYR A 195 2.68 -14.34 -12.25
C TYR A 195 1.44 -13.71 -12.91
N ASN A 196 1.19 -13.98 -14.21
CA ASN A 196 0.10 -13.31 -14.95
C ASN A 196 -1.29 -13.54 -14.32
N ALA A 197 -1.54 -14.71 -13.75
CA ALA A 197 -2.79 -15.05 -13.05
C ALA A 197 -2.84 -14.60 -11.58
N SER A 198 -1.89 -13.78 -11.10
CA SER A 198 -1.96 -13.17 -9.76
C SER A 198 -2.85 -11.92 -9.71
N ALA A 199 -3.19 -11.31 -10.85
CA ALA A 199 -4.02 -10.12 -10.92
C ALA A 199 -5.51 -10.50 -10.79
N THR A 200 -5.99 -10.64 -9.55
CA THR A 200 -7.34 -11.16 -9.23
C THR A 200 -8.12 -10.29 -8.25
N ASN A 201 -7.53 -9.23 -7.69
CA ASN A 201 -8.28 -8.24 -6.91
C ASN A 201 -8.83 -7.16 -7.84
N TYR A 202 -10.14 -7.15 -8.08
CA TYR A 202 -10.82 -6.18 -8.94
C TYR A 202 -11.27 -4.90 -8.20
N GLY A 203 -10.99 -4.81 -6.90
CA GLY A 203 -11.61 -3.85 -5.98
C GLY A 203 -12.89 -4.41 -5.35
N GLN A 204 -13.53 -3.60 -4.49
CA GLN A 204 -14.66 -4.01 -3.66
C GLN A 204 -15.55 -2.82 -3.27
N TYR A 205 -16.77 -3.10 -2.81
CA TYR A 205 -17.65 -2.08 -2.22
C TYR A 205 -17.23 -1.76 -0.78
N ARG A 206 -17.00 -0.47 -0.45
CA ARG A 206 -16.86 0.06 0.92
C ARG A 206 -18.13 0.81 1.32
N GLY A 207 -18.58 0.65 2.57
CA GLY A 207 -19.87 1.17 3.06
C GLY A 207 -21.10 0.61 2.33
N GLY A 208 -20.92 -0.37 1.44
CA GLY A 208 -21.95 -0.94 0.57
C GLY A 208 -22.28 -0.14 -0.71
N ASP A 209 -21.99 1.16 -0.77
CA ASP A 209 -22.37 2.01 -1.94
C ASP A 209 -21.18 2.57 -2.73
N PHE A 210 -19.99 2.71 -2.13
CA PHE A 210 -18.80 3.15 -2.86
C PHE A 210 -18.05 1.94 -3.46
N GLU A 211 -18.02 1.81 -4.78
CA GLU A 211 -17.19 0.80 -5.47
C GLU A 211 -15.74 1.32 -5.62
N VAL A 212 -14.81 0.69 -4.92
CA VAL A 212 -13.36 0.78 -5.19
C VAL A 212 -13.06 -0.04 -6.43
N VAL A 213 -12.31 0.53 -7.38
CA VAL A 213 -11.99 -0.14 -8.65
C VAL A 213 -10.55 0.12 -9.08
N ILE A 214 -9.97 -0.86 -9.78
CA ILE A 214 -8.55 -0.88 -10.13
C ILE A 214 -8.37 -0.95 -11.65
N VAL A 215 -7.49 -0.11 -12.19
CA VAL A 215 -7.07 -0.08 -13.60
C VAL A 215 -5.57 0.16 -13.74
N GLY A 216 -5.06 0.08 -14.98
CA GLY A 216 -3.68 0.40 -15.28
C GLY A 216 -2.66 -0.44 -14.51
N SER A 217 -3.00 -1.68 -14.16
CA SER A 217 -2.20 -2.51 -13.27
C SER A 217 -1.04 -3.18 -14.01
N ASN A 218 0.19 -2.89 -13.57
CA ASN A 218 1.42 -3.49 -14.08
C ASN A 218 2.12 -4.30 -12.99
N GLY A 219 2.54 -5.53 -13.31
CA GLY A 219 3.20 -6.44 -12.39
C GLY A 219 4.69 -6.59 -12.67
N PHE A 220 5.53 -6.48 -11.65
CA PHE A 220 6.98 -6.53 -11.76
C PHE A 220 7.61 -7.48 -10.73
N VAL A 221 8.57 -8.31 -11.16
CA VAL A 221 9.29 -9.25 -10.28
C VAL A 221 10.80 -9.11 -10.46
N LYS A 222 11.52 -9.14 -9.34
CA LYS A 222 12.97 -8.89 -9.25
C LYS A 222 13.76 -9.96 -10.02
N ASN A 223 14.74 -9.53 -10.81
CA ASN A 223 15.53 -10.44 -11.64
C ASN A 223 16.29 -11.46 -10.76
N GLY A 224 16.33 -12.72 -11.21
CA GLY A 224 16.91 -13.82 -10.45
C GLY A 224 15.99 -14.48 -9.40
N VAL A 225 14.83 -13.88 -9.09
CA VAL A 225 13.78 -14.58 -8.31
C VAL A 225 13.18 -15.74 -9.13
N TYR A 226 13.08 -15.57 -10.45
CA TYR A 226 12.77 -16.68 -11.36
C TYR A 226 14.01 -17.48 -11.71
N ASN A 227 14.04 -18.75 -11.32
CA ASN A 227 14.73 -19.77 -12.10
C ASN A 227 13.76 -20.32 -13.15
N THR A 228 13.99 -20.00 -14.42
CA THR A 228 13.14 -20.42 -15.56
C THR A 228 13.05 -21.94 -15.74
N THR A 229 13.94 -22.71 -15.10
CA THR A 229 13.91 -24.18 -15.12
C THR A 229 12.74 -24.78 -14.33
N GLY A 230 12.06 -24.00 -13.48
CA GLY A 230 11.01 -24.50 -12.57
C GLY A 230 9.56 -24.18 -12.93
N TYR A 231 9.28 -23.20 -13.79
CA TYR A 231 7.92 -22.67 -14.01
C TYR A 231 7.34 -23.05 -15.38
N TRP A 232 7.12 -24.34 -15.61
CA TRP A 232 6.38 -24.84 -16.79
C TRP A 232 5.67 -26.19 -16.53
N SER A 233 4.65 -26.17 -15.66
CA SER A 233 3.78 -27.34 -15.41
C SER A 233 2.44 -27.06 -14.73
N GLY A 234 2.27 -25.91 -14.05
CA GLY A 234 1.10 -25.67 -13.17
C GLY A 234 0.35 -24.34 -13.35
N ALA A 235 0.71 -23.49 -14.32
CA ALA A 235 -0.08 -22.30 -14.61
C ALA A 235 -1.38 -22.69 -15.36
N PRO A 236 -2.57 -22.19 -14.97
CA PRO A 236 -3.79 -22.39 -15.76
C PRO A 236 -3.62 -21.80 -17.16
N ALA A 237 -4.27 -22.42 -18.15
CA ALA A 237 -3.99 -22.22 -19.57
C ALA A 237 -4.06 -20.74 -20.00
N ALA A 238 -3.22 -20.39 -20.98
CA ALA A 238 -3.23 -19.07 -21.60
C ALA A 238 -4.64 -18.71 -22.10
N VAL A 239 -5.15 -17.57 -21.64
CA VAL A 239 -6.44 -17.03 -22.11
C VAL A 239 -6.33 -16.72 -23.61
N SER A 240 -7.32 -17.15 -24.38
CA SER A 240 -7.30 -17.07 -25.85
C SER A 240 -7.06 -15.65 -26.35
N THR A 241 -5.99 -15.43 -27.11
CA THR A 241 -5.61 -14.13 -27.70
C THR A 241 -6.44 -13.77 -28.94
N SER A 242 -7.71 -14.15 -28.97
CA SER A 242 -8.65 -13.91 -30.08
C SER A 242 -9.09 -12.43 -30.14
N GLY A 243 -8.19 -11.54 -30.57
CA GLY A 243 -8.51 -10.14 -30.84
C GLY A 243 -7.34 -9.16 -30.81
N MET A 244 -6.18 -9.52 -30.23
CA MET A 244 -5.01 -8.64 -30.24
C MET A 244 -4.19 -8.80 -31.54
N PRO A 245 -3.85 -7.71 -32.25
CA PRO A 245 -2.89 -7.75 -33.34
C PRO A 245 -1.53 -8.28 -32.85
N GLN A 246 -1.02 -9.33 -33.49
CA GLN A 246 0.34 -9.79 -33.27
C GLN A 246 1.35 -8.72 -33.73
N PRO A 247 2.39 -8.40 -32.93
CA PRO A 247 3.55 -7.68 -33.45
C PRO A 247 4.15 -8.46 -34.62
N SER A 248 4.25 -7.83 -35.79
CA SER A 248 4.77 -8.49 -36.99
C SER A 248 6.22 -8.92 -36.79
N ALA A 249 6.49 -10.23 -36.89
CA ALA A 249 7.81 -10.85 -36.66
C ALA A 249 8.80 -10.57 -37.82
N SER A 250 9.08 -9.30 -38.08
CA SER A 250 9.96 -8.82 -39.15
C SER A 250 10.70 -7.58 -38.66
N GLY A 251 11.78 -7.80 -37.89
CA GLY A 251 12.55 -6.72 -37.27
C GLY A 251 13.56 -7.15 -36.20
N ILE A 252 13.51 -8.39 -35.69
CA ILE A 252 14.49 -8.90 -34.72
C ILE A 252 15.82 -9.23 -35.44
N VAL A 253 16.67 -8.21 -35.60
CA VAL A 253 18.08 -8.40 -35.95
C VAL A 253 18.84 -8.71 -34.65
N ALA A 254 19.36 -9.93 -34.52
CA ALA A 254 20.13 -10.33 -33.36
C ALA A 254 21.50 -9.64 -33.36
N TYR A 255 21.74 -8.72 -32.41
CA TYR A 255 22.99 -7.97 -32.33
C TYR A 255 24.07 -8.76 -31.55
N THR A 256 24.65 -9.78 -32.19
CA THR A 256 25.88 -10.42 -31.71
C THR A 256 27.05 -9.43 -31.81
N GLY A 257 27.64 -9.07 -30.68
CA GLY A 257 28.56 -7.93 -30.59
C GLY A 257 29.96 -8.18 -31.18
N GLY A 258 30.67 -7.07 -31.38
CA GLY A 258 32.10 -7.05 -31.73
C GLY A 258 32.73 -5.73 -31.27
N SER A 259 33.84 -5.81 -30.54
CA SER A 259 34.59 -4.63 -30.11
C SER A 259 35.34 -4.02 -31.30
N GLY A 260 35.12 -2.73 -31.56
CA GLY A 260 35.80 -1.96 -32.59
C GLY A 260 36.05 -0.52 -32.13
N VAL A 261 37.17 0.05 -32.55
CA VAL A 261 37.62 1.42 -32.21
C VAL A 261 37.77 2.20 -33.51
N LEU A 262 37.80 3.54 -33.44
CA LEU A 262 37.97 4.49 -34.56
C LEU A 262 36.70 4.65 -35.44
N GLU A 263 36.39 5.80 -36.05
CA GLU A 263 36.99 7.15 -35.96
C GLU A 263 35.95 8.25 -36.31
N SER A 264 36.33 9.53 -36.22
CA SER A 264 35.45 10.69 -36.47
C SER A 264 35.26 11.03 -37.95
N GLY A 265 34.01 11.20 -38.42
CA GLY A 265 33.71 11.42 -39.85
C GLY A 265 32.48 12.29 -40.19
N TRP A 266 32.62 13.62 -40.02
CA TRP A 266 32.06 14.70 -40.86
C TRP A 266 30.79 14.41 -41.70
N MET A 267 29.66 15.03 -41.33
CA MET A 267 28.43 15.03 -42.15
C MET A 267 28.11 16.45 -42.67
N TRP A 268 27.86 16.58 -43.97
CA TRP A 268 27.77 17.88 -44.67
C TRP A 268 26.35 18.50 -44.66
N MET A 269 26.28 19.83 -44.78
CA MET A 269 25.05 20.59 -44.99
C MET A 269 24.55 20.53 -46.45
N THR A 270 23.23 20.46 -46.65
CA THR A 270 22.52 21.20 -47.71
C THR A 270 21.09 21.54 -47.25
N SER A 271 20.66 22.78 -47.48
CA SER A 271 19.31 23.30 -47.19
C SER A 271 18.27 22.74 -48.18
N ALA A 272 17.10 22.27 -47.73
CA ALA A 272 15.87 23.01 -47.46
C ALA A 272 15.20 23.68 -48.68
N LEU A 273 13.92 23.34 -48.91
CA LEU A 273 12.97 24.20 -49.62
C LEU A 273 11.57 24.03 -49.01
N VAL A 274 10.92 25.14 -48.68
CA VAL A 274 9.53 25.18 -48.21
C VAL A 274 8.68 25.83 -49.31
N VAL A 275 7.51 25.29 -49.59
CA VAL A 275 6.54 25.90 -50.51
C VAL A 275 5.28 26.27 -49.74
N VAL A 276 5.05 27.57 -49.61
CA VAL A 276 3.77 28.17 -49.21
C VAL A 276 3.37 29.13 -50.33
N VAL A 277 2.17 28.97 -50.86
CA VAL A 277 1.54 29.96 -51.76
C VAL A 277 0.10 30.17 -51.30
N THR A 278 -0.29 31.42 -51.18
CA THR A 278 -1.64 31.85 -50.80
C THR A 278 -2.07 32.97 -51.74
N MET A 279 -3.28 32.88 -52.31
CA MET A 279 -4.20 33.94 -52.78
C MET A 279 -5.29 33.24 -53.61
N ILE A 280 -6.59 33.44 -53.35
CA ILE A 280 -7.40 34.67 -53.50
C ILE A 280 -7.53 35.09 -54.96
N LEU A 281 -8.70 34.76 -55.52
CA LEU A 281 -9.53 35.58 -56.39
C LEU A 281 -11.00 35.29 -56.03
#